data_AF-A0A8H5TW87-F1
#
_entry.id   AF-A0A8H5TW87-F1
#
_cell.length_a   1.000
_cell.length_b   1.000
_cell.length_c   1.000
_cell.angle_alpha   90.00
_cell.angle_beta   90.00
_cell.angle_gamma   90.00
#
_symmetry.space_group_name_H-M   'P 1'
#
loop_
_entity.id
_entity.type
_entity.pdbx_description
1 polymer ?
#
loop_
_entity_poly.entity_id
_entity_poly.type
_entity_poly.pdbx_seq_one_letter_code
_entity_poly.pdbx_strand_id
1 'polypeptide(L)'
;MLLRTRKISGSSPSPPLTKTPARESRSRKPTSKPRNLGSKSERVSEKGDKSALEAGKLLADKKWQSWSQHATSSPYPDFGRPTYRECAEAHRLLKELHGAEVEQEFKDVNTPKTIPFVLDAMIVATLSQATSWSNAKRAMDSMKKKYGSVFAYDEIMSGGLQKLQNTISCGGLHVRKSKIIFSILQQVQERHGSWDLNYLFQERSEEVMKELMIYKYIGPKSAFVVMGWCLKRNIFTVDTHVYRIAGLWGWRPPAAMEAKVGSSAK
;
A
#
# COMPACT_ATOMS: atom_id res chain seq x y z
N MET A 1 -11.40 -19.50 -9.54
CA MET A 1 -12.62 -19.56 -10.38
C MET A 1 -13.56 -18.41 -10.00
N LEU A 2 -13.82 -17.49 -10.94
CA LEU A 2 -14.81 -16.42 -10.79
C LEU A 2 -15.78 -16.53 -11.98
N LEU A 3 -17.01 -16.93 -11.69
CA LEU A 3 -18.11 -17.03 -12.65
C LEU A 3 -18.44 -15.64 -13.21
N ARG A 4 -18.21 -15.44 -14.51
CA ARG A 4 -18.64 -14.26 -15.28
C ARG A 4 -20.05 -14.50 -15.81
N THR A 5 -21.02 -13.70 -15.39
CA THR A 5 -22.29 -13.56 -16.10
C THR A 5 -22.17 -12.45 -17.15
N ARG A 6 -22.41 -12.82 -18.42
CA ARG A 6 -22.56 -11.89 -19.55
C ARG A 6 -23.90 -11.16 -19.41
N LYS A 7 -23.93 -9.85 -19.66
CA LYS A 7 -25.15 -9.18 -20.09
C LYS A 7 -24.87 -8.31 -21.31
N ILE A 8 -25.84 -8.37 -22.20
CA ILE A 8 -25.83 -8.05 -23.62
C ILE A 8 -26.05 -6.55 -23.84
N SER A 9 -25.49 -6.06 -24.94
CA SER A 9 -25.58 -4.75 -25.57
C SER A 9 -26.99 -4.24 -25.84
N GLY A 10 -27.21 -2.94 -25.67
CA GLY A 10 -28.32 -2.18 -26.22
C GLY A 10 -27.86 -0.74 -26.50
N SER A 11 -28.02 -0.30 -27.75
CA SER A 11 -27.47 0.91 -28.35
C SER A 11 -28.51 2.04 -28.53
N SER A 12 -27.99 3.28 -28.51
CA SER A 12 -28.51 4.52 -29.17
C SER A 12 -29.55 5.38 -28.43
N PRO A 13 -29.74 6.67 -28.80
CA PRO A 13 -28.74 7.74 -28.98
C PRO A 13 -29.13 9.08 -28.28
N SER A 14 -28.19 10.03 -28.20
CA SER A 14 -28.37 11.39 -27.63
C SER A 14 -29.03 12.39 -28.61
N PRO A 15 -29.77 13.42 -28.13
CA PRO A 15 -30.17 14.57 -28.94
C PRO A 15 -29.38 15.87 -28.65
N PRO A 16 -29.46 16.90 -29.53
CA PRO A 16 -28.37 17.83 -29.82
C PRO A 16 -28.44 19.22 -29.17
N LEU A 17 -27.30 19.93 -29.29
CA LEU A 17 -27.01 21.31 -28.90
C LEU A 17 -27.84 22.37 -29.67
N THR A 18 -28.31 23.39 -28.96
CA THR A 18 -28.84 24.65 -29.54
C THR A 18 -27.98 25.85 -29.11
N LYS A 19 -27.85 26.81 -30.03
CA LYS A 19 -26.97 27.99 -29.98
C LYS A 19 -27.72 29.27 -29.58
N THR A 20 -26.92 30.23 -29.07
CA THR A 20 -27.02 31.72 -29.15
C THR A 20 -28.06 32.46 -28.27
N PRO A 21 -27.90 33.79 -27.97
CA PRO A 21 -26.82 34.73 -28.34
C PRO A 21 -26.23 35.61 -27.21
N ALA A 22 -25.25 36.43 -27.63
CA ALA A 22 -24.41 37.36 -26.89
C ALA A 22 -25.13 38.56 -26.24
N ARG A 23 -24.52 39.15 -25.20
CA ARG A 23 -24.67 40.57 -24.88
C ARG A 23 -23.43 41.19 -24.22
N GLU A 24 -23.02 42.28 -24.87
CA GLU A 24 -22.07 43.36 -24.61
C GLU A 24 -21.50 43.67 -23.22
N SER A 25 -20.17 43.86 -23.24
CA SER A 25 -19.35 44.95 -22.69
C SER A 25 -19.65 45.58 -21.31
N ARG A 26 -18.61 45.61 -20.46
CA ARG A 26 -18.17 46.85 -19.81
C ARG A 26 -16.70 46.81 -19.38
N SER A 27 -16.00 47.85 -19.84
CA SER A 27 -14.62 48.25 -19.59
C SER A 27 -14.30 48.45 -18.10
N ARG A 28 -13.07 48.11 -17.68
CA ARG A 28 -12.17 49.00 -16.90
C ARG A 28 -10.72 48.49 -16.91
N LYS A 29 -9.81 49.40 -17.28
CA LYS A 29 -8.35 49.26 -17.34
C LYS A 29 -7.69 49.57 -15.98
N PRO A 30 -6.37 49.32 -15.82
CA PRO A 30 -5.72 48.96 -14.55
C PRO A 30 -5.04 50.15 -13.86
N THR A 31 -4.72 49.99 -12.57
CA THR A 31 -3.76 50.84 -11.86
C THR A 31 -2.76 49.99 -11.08
N SER A 32 -1.53 50.49 -11.05
CA SER A 32 -0.29 49.77 -10.78
C SER A 32 0.46 50.33 -9.57
N LYS A 33 1.03 49.39 -8.78
CA LYS A 33 2.27 49.47 -7.94
C LYS A 33 2.23 50.33 -6.64
N PRO A 34 3.17 50.15 -5.67
CA PRO A 34 4.41 49.34 -5.70
C PRO A 34 4.67 48.37 -4.51
N ARG A 35 5.71 47.55 -4.74
CA ARG A 35 6.46 46.67 -3.82
C ARG A 35 6.92 47.39 -2.55
N ASN A 36 6.92 46.66 -1.44
CA ASN A 36 7.83 46.90 -0.32
C ASN A 36 8.71 45.67 -0.10
N LEU A 37 10.03 45.86 -0.20
CA LEU A 37 11.07 44.87 0.07
C LEU A 37 11.36 44.92 1.57
N GLY A 38 11.07 43.84 2.28
CA GLY A 38 11.47 43.62 3.67
C GLY A 38 12.06 42.24 3.80
N SER A 39 13.38 42.18 3.99
CA SER A 39 14.14 41.00 4.36
C SER A 39 13.61 40.40 5.66
N LYS A 40 13.19 39.14 5.65
CA LYS A 40 13.07 38.32 6.86
C LYS A 40 13.52 36.89 6.56
N SER A 41 14.73 36.66 7.05
CA SER A 41 15.45 35.41 7.25
C SER A 41 14.55 34.26 7.74
N GLU A 42 14.80 33.11 7.12
CA GLU A 42 14.65 31.73 7.60
C GLU A 42 14.22 31.56 9.06
N ARG A 43 12.92 31.38 9.30
CA ARG A 43 12.43 30.73 10.53
C ARG A 43 11.01 30.19 10.39
N VAL A 44 10.70 29.52 9.28
CA VAL A 44 9.40 28.87 9.06
C VAL A 44 9.59 27.55 8.29
N SER A 45 10.13 26.52 8.92
CA SER A 45 9.92 25.13 8.46
C SER A 45 10.02 24.09 9.59
N GLU A 46 10.86 24.31 10.61
CA GLU A 46 11.08 23.31 11.67
C GLU A 46 9.85 22.97 12.53
N LYS A 47 8.91 23.90 12.75
CA LYS A 47 7.70 23.64 13.56
C LYS A 47 6.66 22.77 12.84
N GLY A 48 6.61 22.84 11.50
CA GLY A 48 5.69 22.05 10.69
C GLY A 48 6.13 20.59 10.59
N ASP A 49 7.42 20.37 10.36
CA ASP A 49 7.99 19.02 10.19
C ASP A 49 8.02 18.22 11.49
N LYS A 50 8.37 18.86 12.62
CA LYS A 50 8.31 18.22 13.95
C LYS A 50 6.89 17.76 14.31
N SER A 51 5.88 18.55 13.95
CA SER A 51 4.46 18.23 14.19
C SER A 51 4.00 17.02 13.36
N ALA A 52 4.39 16.95 12.09
CA ALA A 52 4.02 15.83 11.21
C ALA A 52 4.70 14.51 11.60
N LEU A 53 5.99 14.58 11.98
CA LEU A 53 6.75 13.43 12.47
C LEU A 53 6.17 12.90 13.79
N GLU A 54 5.80 13.78 14.71
CA GLU A 54 5.19 13.41 15.99
C GLU A 54 3.80 12.79 15.79
N ALA A 55 2.98 13.37 14.92
CA ALA A 55 1.68 12.79 14.55
C ALA A 55 1.83 11.41 13.89
N GLY A 56 2.88 11.22 13.07
CA GLY A 56 3.25 9.94 12.48
C GLY A 56 3.60 8.89 13.52
N LYS A 57 4.45 9.25 14.50
CA LYS A 57 4.81 8.38 15.64
C LYS A 57 3.60 8.00 16.47
N LEU A 58 2.75 8.95 16.86
CA LEU A 58 1.53 8.66 17.62
C LEU A 58 0.59 7.71 16.88
N LEU A 59 0.47 7.83 15.55
CA LEU A 59 -0.31 6.90 14.74
C LEU A 59 0.36 5.51 14.70
N ALA A 60 1.69 5.46 14.58
CA ALA A 60 2.46 4.22 14.61
C ALA A 60 2.30 3.49 15.95
N ASP A 61 2.39 4.21 17.07
CA ASP A 61 2.24 3.65 18.41
C ASP A 61 0.85 3.06 18.62
N LYS A 62 -0.21 3.76 18.17
CA LYS A 62 -1.57 3.22 18.20
C LYS A 62 -1.70 1.93 17.38
N LYS A 63 -1.13 1.91 16.16
CA LYS A 63 -1.11 0.71 15.31
C LYS A 63 -0.35 -0.42 15.99
N TRP A 64 0.80 -0.12 16.61
CA TRP A 64 1.63 -1.08 17.33
C TRP A 64 0.90 -1.66 18.53
N GLN A 65 0.37 -0.81 19.42
CA GLN A 65 -0.37 -1.22 20.61
C GLN A 65 -1.56 -2.11 20.27
N SER A 66 -2.33 -1.74 19.24
CA SER A 66 -3.47 -2.55 18.80
C SER A 66 -3.04 -3.92 18.27
N TRP A 67 -1.86 -4.04 17.67
CA TRP A 67 -1.38 -5.29 17.10
C TRP A 67 -0.65 -6.17 18.13
N SER A 68 0.20 -5.57 18.97
CA SER A 68 1.10 -6.28 19.89
C SER A 68 0.37 -6.95 21.04
N GLN A 69 -0.84 -6.47 21.42
CA GLN A 69 -1.69 -7.07 22.46
C GLN A 69 -1.89 -8.58 22.31
N HIS A 70 -1.97 -9.06 21.07
CA HIS A 70 -2.24 -10.47 20.75
C HIS A 70 -1.24 -11.05 19.75
N ALA A 71 -0.03 -10.48 19.69
CA ALA A 71 1.00 -10.92 18.75
C ALA A 71 1.58 -12.30 19.13
N THR A 72 1.63 -12.61 20.43
CA THR A 72 2.21 -13.87 20.97
C THR A 72 1.17 -14.75 21.67
N SER A 73 -0.06 -14.27 21.86
CA SER A 73 -1.13 -15.00 22.53
C SER A 73 -2.47 -14.76 21.84
N SER A 74 -3.32 -15.79 21.82
CA SER A 74 -4.67 -15.69 21.27
C SER A 74 -5.57 -14.90 22.22
N PRO A 75 -6.40 -13.96 21.73
CA PRO A 75 -7.48 -13.36 22.53
C PRO A 75 -8.60 -14.37 22.84
N TYR A 76 -8.54 -15.57 22.26
CA TYR A 76 -9.50 -16.66 22.45
C TYR A 76 -8.76 -17.87 23.02
N PRO A 77 -8.46 -17.89 24.33
CA PRO A 77 -7.63 -18.93 24.94
C PRO A 77 -8.27 -20.33 24.83
N ASP A 78 -9.60 -20.41 24.86
CA ASP A 78 -10.34 -21.68 24.80
C ASP A 78 -10.62 -22.14 23.36
N PHE A 79 -10.21 -21.37 22.35
CA PHE A 79 -10.45 -21.71 20.95
C PHE A 79 -9.30 -22.58 20.41
N GLY A 80 -9.44 -23.90 20.55
CA GLY A 80 -8.42 -24.89 20.19
C GLY A 80 -8.24 -25.20 18.69
N ARG A 81 -8.65 -24.30 17.78
CA ARG A 81 -8.57 -24.50 16.33
C ARG A 81 -7.68 -23.41 15.68
N PRO A 82 -6.99 -23.71 14.56
CA PRO A 82 -6.89 -25.03 13.92
C PRO A 82 -5.97 -25.99 14.69
N THR A 83 -6.28 -27.28 14.62
CA THR A 83 -5.37 -28.35 15.06
C THR A 83 -4.26 -28.58 14.03
N TYR A 84 -3.15 -29.18 14.45
CA TYR A 84 -2.06 -29.57 13.54
C TYR A 84 -2.55 -30.43 12.37
N ARG A 85 -3.44 -31.40 12.64
CA ARG A 85 -4.00 -32.29 11.61
C ARG A 85 -4.81 -31.53 10.57
N GLU A 86 -5.60 -30.54 10.98
CA GLU A 86 -6.35 -29.69 10.07
C GLU A 86 -5.43 -28.83 9.21
N CYS A 87 -4.37 -28.26 9.80
CA CYS A 87 -3.36 -27.51 9.04
C CYS A 87 -2.66 -28.39 7.99
N ALA A 88 -2.27 -29.61 8.35
CA ALA A 88 -1.63 -30.55 7.45
C ALA A 88 -2.54 -30.95 6.28
N GLU A 89 -3.81 -31.23 6.56
CA GLU A 89 -4.79 -31.59 5.53
C GLU A 89 -5.12 -30.41 4.60
N ALA A 90 -5.30 -29.22 5.15
CA ALA A 90 -5.49 -28.01 4.35
C ALA A 90 -4.29 -27.74 3.44
N HIS A 91 -3.07 -27.89 3.94
CA HIS A 91 -1.87 -27.75 3.13
C HIS A 91 -1.82 -28.78 1.99
N ARG A 92 -2.15 -30.06 2.29
CA ARG A 92 -2.22 -31.13 1.28
C ARG A 92 -3.21 -30.78 0.17
N LEU A 93 -4.44 -30.42 0.53
CA LEU A 93 -5.51 -30.07 -0.41
C LEU A 93 -5.18 -28.81 -1.23
N LEU A 94 -4.67 -27.76 -0.59
CA LEU A 94 -4.27 -26.54 -1.31
C LEU A 94 -3.12 -26.82 -2.28
N LYS A 95 -2.15 -27.66 -1.91
CA LYS A 95 -1.06 -28.06 -2.79
C LYS A 95 -1.56 -28.88 -3.98
N GLU A 96 -2.51 -29.78 -3.75
CA GLU A 96 -3.14 -30.59 -4.81
C GLU A 96 -3.91 -29.70 -5.81
N LEU A 97 -4.68 -28.73 -5.30
CA LEU A 97 -5.53 -27.87 -6.13
C LEU A 97 -4.80 -26.73 -6.83
N HIS A 98 -3.70 -26.23 -6.24
CA HIS A 98 -3.06 -24.97 -6.68
C HIS A 98 -1.54 -25.08 -6.85
N GLY A 99 -0.93 -26.23 -6.56
CA GLY A 99 0.52 -26.38 -6.55
C GLY A 99 1.16 -26.07 -7.90
N ALA A 100 0.53 -26.52 -9.00
CA ALA A 100 1.03 -26.30 -10.35
C ALA A 100 1.00 -24.82 -10.74
N GLU A 101 -0.11 -24.11 -10.46
CA GLU A 101 -0.22 -22.67 -10.75
C GLU A 101 0.74 -21.84 -9.90
N VAL A 102 0.90 -22.20 -8.62
CA VAL A 102 1.87 -21.55 -7.73
C VAL A 102 3.29 -21.74 -8.26
N GLU A 103 3.67 -22.96 -8.64
CA GLU A 103 5.00 -23.24 -9.19
C GLU A 103 5.24 -22.47 -10.50
N GLN A 104 4.22 -22.40 -11.38
CA GLN A 104 4.31 -21.62 -12.61
C GLN A 104 4.51 -20.13 -12.34
N GLU A 105 3.84 -19.56 -11.33
CA GLU A 105 4.01 -18.16 -10.96
C GLU A 105 5.43 -17.87 -10.43
N PHE A 106 6.03 -18.80 -9.68
CA PHE A 106 7.42 -18.69 -9.22
C PHE A 106 8.46 -18.91 -10.34
N LYS A 107 8.05 -19.48 -11.48
CA LYS A 107 8.88 -19.59 -12.69
C LYS A 107 8.81 -18.33 -13.58
N ASP A 108 7.87 -17.41 -13.33
CA ASP A 108 7.81 -16.15 -14.08
C ASP A 108 9.06 -15.30 -13.79
N VAL A 109 9.81 -14.97 -14.84
CA VAL A 109 11.01 -14.11 -14.78
C VAL A 109 10.71 -12.71 -14.24
N ASN A 110 9.47 -12.25 -14.33
CA ASN A 110 9.03 -10.97 -13.78
C ASN A 110 8.54 -11.06 -12.33
N THR A 111 8.44 -12.27 -11.78
CA THR A 111 8.15 -12.49 -10.35
C THR A 111 9.48 -12.61 -9.62
N PRO A 112 9.86 -11.61 -8.80
CA PRO A 112 11.15 -11.66 -8.11
C PRO A 112 11.14 -12.80 -7.08
N LYS A 113 12.18 -13.65 -7.07
CA LYS A 113 12.36 -14.68 -6.01
C LYS A 113 12.53 -14.05 -4.62
N THR A 114 13.06 -12.84 -4.59
CA THR A 114 13.25 -12.01 -3.41
C THR A 114 13.33 -10.57 -3.84
N ILE A 115 12.99 -9.66 -2.93
CA ILE A 115 13.25 -8.23 -3.12
C ILE A 115 14.39 -7.89 -2.15
N PRO A 116 15.61 -7.62 -2.64
CA PRO A 116 16.80 -7.59 -1.81
C PRO A 116 16.91 -6.34 -0.92
N PHE A 117 16.20 -5.26 -1.26
CA PHE A 117 16.22 -4.00 -0.51
C PHE A 117 14.89 -3.79 0.23
N VAL A 118 14.98 -3.31 1.46
CA VAL A 118 13.80 -3.15 2.32
C VAL A 118 12.83 -2.09 1.76
N LEU A 119 13.34 -0.97 1.27
CA LEU A 119 12.53 0.08 0.66
C LEU A 119 11.81 -0.42 -0.60
N ASP A 120 12.53 -1.12 -1.49
CA ASP A 120 11.97 -1.76 -2.67
C ASP A 120 10.80 -2.67 -2.30
N ALA A 121 10.98 -3.49 -1.26
CA ALA A 121 9.94 -4.40 -0.77
C ALA A 121 8.71 -3.65 -0.25
N MET A 122 8.89 -2.50 0.41
CA MET A 122 7.78 -1.64 0.84
C MET A 122 7.02 -1.05 -0.36
N ILE A 123 7.72 -0.66 -1.43
CA ILE A 123 7.10 -0.12 -2.64
C ILE A 123 6.33 -1.22 -3.40
N VAL A 124 6.89 -2.42 -3.54
CA VAL A 124 6.18 -3.56 -4.14
C VAL A 124 4.98 -3.99 -3.29
N ALA A 125 5.12 -4.01 -1.97
CA ALA A 125 4.00 -4.27 -1.06
C ALA A 125 2.88 -3.22 -1.25
N THR A 126 3.22 -1.96 -1.48
CA THR A 126 2.25 -0.89 -1.76
C THR A 126 1.56 -1.07 -3.12
N LEU A 127 2.32 -1.39 -4.17
CA LEU A 127 1.77 -1.59 -5.52
C LEU A 127 0.80 -2.79 -5.57
N SER A 128 1.04 -3.82 -4.75
CA SER A 128 0.21 -5.03 -4.65
C SER A 128 -1.01 -4.89 -3.73
N GLN A 129 -1.17 -3.78 -3.00
CA GLN A 129 -2.37 -3.55 -2.18
C GLN A 129 -3.64 -3.46 -3.03
N ALA A 130 -4.69 -4.17 -2.59
CA ALA A 130 -6.05 -4.13 -3.15
C ALA A 130 -6.09 -4.23 -4.69
N THR A 131 -5.26 -5.11 -5.26
CA THR A 131 -5.20 -5.38 -6.69
C THR A 131 -4.72 -6.83 -6.94
N SER A 132 -4.76 -7.29 -8.19
CA SER A 132 -4.18 -8.59 -8.55
C SER A 132 -2.67 -8.48 -8.76
N TRP A 133 -1.94 -9.59 -8.60
CA TRP A 133 -0.51 -9.63 -8.91
C TRP A 133 -0.21 -9.24 -10.37
N SER A 134 -1.04 -9.68 -11.32
CA SER A 134 -0.95 -9.25 -12.72
C SER A 134 -1.03 -7.72 -12.88
N ASN A 135 -1.93 -7.05 -12.14
CA ASN A 135 -2.02 -5.59 -12.17
C ASN A 135 -0.79 -4.92 -11.56
N ALA A 136 -0.26 -5.48 -10.47
CA ALA A 136 0.97 -4.99 -9.85
C ALA A 136 2.17 -5.11 -10.82
N LYS A 137 2.33 -6.25 -11.51
CA LYS A 137 3.35 -6.45 -12.55
C LYS A 137 3.23 -5.42 -13.67
N ARG A 138 2.03 -5.20 -14.20
CA ARG A 138 1.79 -4.18 -15.23
C ARG A 138 2.17 -2.77 -14.77
N ALA A 139 1.86 -2.40 -13.52
CA ALA A 139 2.25 -1.10 -12.97
C ALA A 139 3.78 -0.98 -12.82
N MET A 140 4.45 -2.03 -12.32
CA MET A 140 5.91 -2.08 -12.22
C MET A 140 6.57 -1.96 -13.60
N ASP A 141 6.05 -2.66 -14.61
CA ASP A 141 6.59 -2.58 -15.97
C ASP A 141 6.37 -1.21 -16.61
N SER A 142 5.22 -0.57 -16.35
CA SER A 142 5.00 0.84 -16.71
C SER A 142 6.01 1.78 -16.05
N MET A 143 6.36 1.54 -14.77
CA MET A 143 7.40 2.31 -14.09
C MET A 143 8.78 2.09 -14.71
N LYS A 144 9.18 0.84 -14.97
CA LYS A 144 10.44 0.52 -15.67
C LYS A 144 10.53 1.25 -17.01
N LYS A 145 9.48 1.18 -17.83
CA LYS A 145 9.45 1.86 -19.13
C LYS A 145 9.54 3.39 -19.02
N LYS A 146 8.98 3.98 -17.97
CA LYS A 146 8.91 5.44 -17.81
C LYS A 146 10.12 6.05 -17.11
N TYR A 147 10.71 5.32 -16.17
CA TYR A 147 11.77 5.80 -15.27
C TYR A 147 13.08 5.01 -15.40
N GLY A 148 13.15 3.99 -16.27
CA GLY A 148 14.28 3.07 -16.39
C GLY A 148 14.27 1.93 -15.37
N SER A 149 13.75 2.16 -14.17
CA SER A 149 13.59 1.16 -13.11
C SER A 149 12.30 1.39 -12.31
N VAL A 150 11.78 0.34 -11.64
CA VAL A 150 10.71 0.48 -10.63
C VAL A 150 11.20 1.30 -9.43
N PHE A 151 12.50 1.22 -9.14
CA PHE A 151 13.15 1.77 -7.95
C PHE A 151 14.01 3.00 -8.27
N ALA A 152 13.77 3.66 -9.41
CA ALA A 152 14.42 4.93 -9.76
C ALA A 152 13.83 6.08 -8.92
N TYR A 153 14.10 6.07 -7.61
CA TYR A 153 13.42 6.95 -6.64
C TYR A 153 13.66 8.43 -6.90
N ASP A 154 14.87 8.82 -7.26
CA ASP A 154 15.18 10.22 -7.62
C ASP A 154 14.35 10.68 -8.83
N GLU A 155 14.23 9.85 -9.88
CA GLU A 155 13.43 10.13 -11.07
C GLU A 155 11.92 10.15 -10.81
N ILE A 156 11.46 9.31 -9.88
CA ILE A 156 10.07 9.27 -9.45
C ILE A 156 9.72 10.55 -8.68
N MET A 157 10.59 10.94 -7.74
CA MET A 157 10.40 12.12 -6.88
C MET A 157 10.52 13.41 -7.70
N SER A 158 11.54 13.55 -8.53
CA SER A 158 11.74 14.70 -9.41
C SER A 158 10.62 14.86 -10.45
N GLY A 159 10.09 13.73 -10.93
CA GLY A 159 8.98 13.68 -11.88
C GLY A 159 7.63 14.11 -11.30
N GLY A 160 7.50 14.16 -9.97
CA GLY A 160 6.30 14.62 -9.27
C GLY A 160 5.15 13.61 -9.22
N LEU A 161 4.24 13.85 -8.28
CA LEU A 161 3.14 12.94 -7.93
C LEU A 161 2.24 12.59 -9.12
N GLN A 162 1.91 13.57 -9.97
CA GLN A 162 1.00 13.37 -11.10
C GLN A 162 1.60 12.43 -12.15
N LYS A 163 2.91 12.51 -12.40
CA LYS A 163 3.62 11.64 -13.35
C LYS A 163 3.59 10.20 -12.85
N LEU A 164 3.86 9.97 -11.56
CA LEU A 164 3.76 8.63 -10.98
C LEU A 164 2.34 8.10 -11.05
N GLN A 165 1.36 8.90 -10.65
CA GLN A 165 -0.06 8.55 -10.69
C GLN A 165 -0.50 8.08 -12.08
N ASN A 166 -0.13 8.83 -13.13
CA ASN A 166 -0.45 8.47 -14.51
C ASN A 166 0.28 7.17 -14.93
N THR A 167 1.54 7.03 -14.53
CA THR A 167 2.38 5.86 -14.87
C THR A 167 1.82 4.57 -14.30
N ILE A 168 1.33 4.57 -13.06
CA ILE A 168 0.80 3.37 -12.39
C ILE A 168 -0.72 3.19 -12.59
N SER A 169 -1.35 3.97 -13.47
CA SER A 169 -2.81 3.98 -13.67
C SER A 169 -3.39 2.59 -13.98
N CYS A 170 -2.65 1.76 -14.71
CA CYS A 170 -3.00 0.39 -15.07
C CYS A 170 -3.10 -0.58 -13.87
N GLY A 171 -2.52 -0.23 -12.71
CA GLY A 171 -2.46 -1.08 -11.51
C GLY A 171 -3.68 -1.01 -10.58
N GLY A 172 -4.61 -0.08 -10.85
CA GLY A 172 -5.78 0.19 -10.01
C GLY A 172 -5.44 0.97 -8.73
N LEU A 173 -6.40 1.79 -8.26
CA LEU A 173 -6.25 2.69 -7.10
C LEU A 173 -5.02 3.62 -7.19
N HIS A 174 -4.60 3.98 -8.40
CA HIS A 174 -3.37 4.71 -8.68
C HIS A 174 -3.29 6.08 -7.99
N VAL A 175 -4.40 6.80 -7.86
CA VAL A 175 -4.47 8.07 -7.11
C VAL A 175 -4.07 7.90 -5.65
N ARG A 176 -4.53 6.82 -5.01
CA ARG A 176 -4.19 6.52 -3.61
C ARG A 176 -2.77 5.98 -3.51
N LYS A 177 -2.40 5.03 -4.38
CA LYS A 177 -1.08 4.39 -4.36
C LYS A 177 0.05 5.37 -4.63
N SER A 178 -0.10 6.32 -5.56
CA SER A 178 0.91 7.34 -5.84
C SER A 178 1.18 8.21 -4.60
N LYS A 179 0.13 8.63 -3.89
CA LYS A 179 0.24 9.39 -2.64
C LYS A 179 0.93 8.58 -1.54
N ILE A 180 0.64 7.28 -1.45
CA ILE A 180 1.30 6.39 -0.48
C ILE A 180 2.79 6.28 -0.79
N ILE A 181 3.16 5.99 -2.04
CA ILE A 181 4.55 5.85 -2.48
C ILE A 181 5.32 7.16 -2.19
N PHE A 182 4.78 8.31 -2.60
CA PHE A 182 5.40 9.61 -2.31
C PHE A 182 5.59 9.84 -0.82
N SER A 183 4.57 9.55 -0.02
CA SER A 183 4.65 9.72 1.43
C SER A 183 5.71 8.81 2.05
N ILE A 184 5.85 7.56 1.60
CA ILE A 184 6.91 6.66 2.07
C ILE A 184 8.28 7.24 1.71
N LEU A 185 8.51 7.61 0.45
CA LEU A 185 9.80 8.14 -0.01
C LEU A 185 10.16 9.44 0.73
N GLN A 186 9.23 10.38 0.90
CA GLN A 186 9.47 11.60 1.68
C GLN A 186 9.90 11.28 3.12
N GLN A 187 9.16 10.40 3.82
CA GLN A 187 9.52 10.00 5.18
C GLN A 187 10.87 9.29 5.26
N VAL A 188 11.23 8.48 4.26
CA VAL A 188 12.55 7.83 4.22
C VAL A 188 13.66 8.86 4.05
N GLN A 189 13.49 9.79 3.11
CA GLN A 189 14.48 10.85 2.87
C GLN A 189 14.63 11.76 4.10
N GLU A 190 13.52 12.13 4.74
CA GLU A 190 13.51 12.95 5.96
C GLU A 190 14.21 12.26 7.15
N ARG A 191 14.03 10.94 7.31
CA ARG A 191 14.55 10.20 8.48
C ARG A 191 15.96 9.65 8.29
N HIS A 192 16.33 9.27 7.07
CA HIS A 192 17.57 8.54 6.78
C HIS A 192 18.49 9.27 5.78
N GLY A 193 18.01 10.32 5.10
CA GLY A 193 18.78 11.06 4.11
C GLY A 193 19.18 10.27 2.86
N SER A 194 18.74 9.02 2.73
CA SER A 194 19.11 8.09 1.67
C SER A 194 18.00 7.07 1.43
N TRP A 195 17.99 6.45 0.24
CA TRP A 195 17.05 5.40 -0.15
C TRP A 195 17.39 4.01 0.44
N ASP A 196 17.89 3.96 1.68
CA ASP A 196 18.35 2.72 2.31
C ASP A 196 17.70 2.50 3.68
N LEU A 197 17.18 1.29 3.86
CA LEU A 197 16.59 0.78 5.11
C LEU A 197 17.16 -0.60 5.48
N ASN A 198 18.27 -1.01 4.85
CA ASN A 198 18.82 -2.35 4.99
C ASN A 198 19.47 -2.62 6.35
N TYR A 199 19.66 -1.62 7.21
CA TYR A 199 20.04 -1.86 8.61
C TYR A 199 19.05 -2.80 9.31
N LEU A 200 17.79 -2.84 8.85
CA LEU A 200 16.75 -3.73 9.36
C LEU A 200 17.01 -5.22 9.15
N PHE A 201 17.97 -5.61 8.31
CA PHE A 201 18.43 -7.01 8.23
C PHE A 201 19.04 -7.51 9.54
N GLN A 202 19.69 -6.62 10.29
CA GLN A 202 20.36 -6.94 11.54
C GLN A 202 19.44 -6.81 12.77
N GLU A 203 18.27 -6.20 12.59
CA GLU A 203 17.31 -5.95 13.67
C GLU A 203 16.42 -7.15 14.00
N ARG A 204 15.96 -7.21 15.25
CA ARG A 204 15.02 -8.24 15.71
C ARG A 204 13.64 -8.03 15.07
N SER A 205 12.88 -9.11 14.86
CA SER A 205 11.57 -9.07 14.20
C SER A 205 10.60 -8.05 14.81
N GLU A 206 10.62 -7.90 16.14
CA GLU A 206 9.77 -6.92 16.83
C GLU A 206 10.15 -5.47 16.48
N GLU A 207 11.45 -5.15 16.48
CA GLU A 207 11.93 -3.80 16.17
C GLU A 207 11.72 -3.48 14.69
N VAL A 208 11.91 -4.45 13.80
CA VAL A 208 11.57 -4.30 12.38
C VAL A 208 10.09 -3.98 12.20
N MET A 209 9.21 -4.67 12.92
CA MET A 209 7.77 -4.44 12.82
C MET A 209 7.40 -3.03 13.29
N LYS A 210 7.96 -2.57 14.41
CA LYS A 210 7.79 -1.19 14.89
C LYS A 210 8.28 -0.18 13.85
N GLU A 211 9.49 -0.36 13.34
CA GLU A 211 10.10 0.54 12.36
C GLU A 211 9.26 0.65 11.08
N LEU A 212 8.87 -0.48 10.49
CA LEU A 212 8.06 -0.50 9.27
C LEU A 212 6.67 0.12 9.50
N MET A 213 6.10 0.01 10.70
CA MET A 213 4.78 0.57 11.01
C MET A 213 4.82 2.08 11.30
N ILE A 214 6.00 2.71 11.43
CA ILE A 214 6.10 4.18 11.53
C ILE A 214 5.59 4.86 10.27
N TYR A 215 5.85 4.26 9.10
CA TYR A 215 5.40 4.82 7.83
C TYR A 215 3.86 4.83 7.76
N LYS A 216 3.27 6.01 7.58
CA LYS A 216 1.82 6.29 7.70
C LYS A 216 0.90 5.22 7.09
N TYR A 217 1.24 4.70 5.91
CA TYR A 217 0.40 3.78 5.13
C TYR A 217 0.87 2.32 5.17
N ILE A 218 1.90 2.03 5.95
CA ILE A 218 2.35 0.67 6.22
C ILE A 218 1.68 0.22 7.52
N GLY A 219 0.94 -0.88 7.43
CA GLY A 219 0.32 -1.57 8.55
C GLY A 219 0.83 -3.01 8.64
N PRO A 220 0.34 -3.78 9.63
CA PRO A 220 0.90 -5.09 9.96
C PRO A 220 1.01 -6.06 8.78
N LYS A 221 -0.03 -6.13 7.94
CA LYS A 221 -0.02 -6.97 6.74
C LYS A 221 1.14 -6.61 5.79
N SER A 222 1.30 -5.33 5.49
CA SER A 222 2.33 -4.87 4.55
C SER A 222 3.73 -5.04 5.13
N ALA A 223 3.90 -4.77 6.42
CA ALA A 223 5.17 -5.02 7.13
C ALA A 223 5.54 -6.50 7.11
N PHE A 224 4.57 -7.41 7.29
CA PHE A 224 4.78 -8.84 7.19
C PHE A 224 5.19 -9.30 5.79
N VAL A 225 4.65 -8.69 4.73
CA VAL A 225 5.13 -8.97 3.36
C VAL A 225 6.61 -8.62 3.23
N VAL A 226 7.05 -7.46 3.73
CA VAL A 226 8.45 -7.03 3.70
C VAL A 226 9.33 -7.98 4.50
N MET A 227 8.97 -8.27 5.76
CA MET A 227 9.73 -9.15 6.63
C MET A 227 9.86 -10.58 6.09
N GLY A 228 8.82 -11.11 5.45
CA GLY A 228 8.85 -12.46 4.86
C GLY A 228 9.62 -12.51 3.54
N TRP A 229 9.32 -11.61 2.61
CA TRP A 229 9.90 -11.67 1.26
C TRP A 229 11.33 -11.12 1.20
N CYS A 230 11.60 -10.01 1.89
CA CYS A 230 12.91 -9.35 1.89
C CYS A 230 13.82 -9.90 2.98
N LEU A 231 13.36 -9.87 4.24
CA LEU A 231 14.20 -10.21 5.41
C LEU A 231 14.23 -11.70 5.77
N LYS A 232 13.50 -12.55 5.02
CA LYS A 232 13.43 -14.01 5.21
C LYS A 232 13.05 -14.43 6.63
N ARG A 233 12.25 -13.62 7.33
CA ARG A 233 11.70 -13.98 8.64
C ARG A 233 10.60 -15.03 8.45
N ASN A 234 10.55 -16.02 9.34
CA ASN A 234 9.50 -17.04 9.33
C ASN A 234 8.19 -16.47 9.90
N ILE A 235 7.41 -15.83 9.03
CA ILE A 235 6.15 -15.18 9.39
C ILE A 235 5.08 -15.50 8.35
N PHE A 236 3.82 -15.50 8.79
CA PHE A 236 2.68 -15.81 7.95
C PHE A 236 1.79 -14.58 7.77
N THR A 237 1.73 -14.06 6.54
CA THR A 237 0.91 -12.88 6.21
C THR A 237 -0.55 -13.28 6.07
N VAL A 238 -1.38 -12.82 7.01
CA VAL A 238 -2.84 -13.01 6.94
C VAL A 238 -3.47 -11.85 6.17
N ASP A 239 -4.13 -12.16 5.05
CA ASP A 239 -4.93 -11.20 4.30
C ASP A 239 -6.43 -11.46 4.42
N THR A 240 -7.23 -10.70 3.65
CA THR A 240 -8.69 -10.85 3.63
C THR A 240 -9.15 -12.23 3.14
N HIS A 241 -8.41 -12.86 2.22
CA HIS A 241 -8.75 -14.19 1.71
C HIS A 241 -8.39 -15.27 2.72
N VAL A 242 -7.20 -15.21 3.33
CA VAL A 242 -6.80 -16.10 4.42
C VAL A 242 -7.78 -15.99 5.58
N TYR A 243 -8.11 -14.77 6.01
CA TYR A 243 -9.08 -14.52 7.09
C TYR A 243 -10.47 -15.07 6.77
N ARG A 244 -10.92 -14.96 5.51
CA ARG A 244 -12.21 -15.50 5.05
C ARG A 244 -12.19 -17.03 5.03
N ILE A 245 -11.15 -17.64 4.47
CA ILE A 245 -10.98 -19.09 4.38
C ILE A 245 -10.90 -19.69 5.80
N ALA A 246 -10.13 -19.10 6.69
CA ALA A 246 -10.09 -19.49 8.10
C ALA A 246 -11.48 -19.44 8.75
N GLY A 247 -12.32 -18.47 8.40
CA GLY A 247 -13.73 -18.42 8.82
C GLY A 247 -14.55 -19.59 8.27
N LEU A 248 -14.42 -19.88 6.98
CA LEU A 248 -15.14 -20.98 6.33
C LEU A 248 -14.74 -22.35 6.88
N TRP A 249 -13.48 -22.50 7.31
CA TRP A 249 -12.98 -23.74 7.92
C TRP A 249 -13.20 -23.83 9.43
N GLY A 250 -13.82 -22.82 10.05
CA GLY A 250 -14.00 -22.81 11.51
C GLY A 250 -12.70 -22.66 12.29
N TRP A 251 -11.68 -22.04 11.71
CA TRP A 251 -10.36 -21.77 12.31
C TRP A 251 -10.27 -20.39 12.98
N ARG A 252 -11.39 -19.67 13.04
CA ARG A 252 -11.55 -18.48 13.88
C ARG A 252 -12.92 -18.53 14.55
N PRO A 253 -13.05 -18.00 15.77
CA PRO A 253 -14.35 -17.99 16.44
C PRO A 253 -15.32 -17.04 15.73
N PRO A 254 -16.65 -17.28 15.81
CA PRO A 254 -17.65 -16.39 15.22
C PRO A 254 -17.51 -14.93 15.69
N ALA A 255 -17.24 -14.72 16.98
CA ALA A 255 -17.04 -13.40 17.59
C ALA A 255 -15.90 -12.58 16.96
N ALA A 256 -14.90 -13.24 16.34
CA ALA A 256 -13.84 -12.53 15.63
C ALA A 256 -14.33 -11.76 14.39
N MET A 257 -15.51 -12.11 13.85
CA MET A 257 -16.15 -11.40 12.74
C MET A 257 -16.71 -10.03 13.19
N GLU A 258 -17.35 -10.00 14.36
CA GLU A 258 -18.09 -8.84 14.88
C GLU A 258 -17.14 -7.70 15.28
N ALA A 259 -15.98 -8.04 15.85
CA ALA A 259 -14.92 -7.10 16.20
C ALA A 259 -14.42 -6.26 14.99
N LYS A 260 -14.52 -6.80 13.77
CA LYS A 260 -14.12 -6.09 12.55
C LYS A 260 -15.19 -5.14 12.03
N VAL A 261 -16.46 -5.42 12.29
CA VAL A 261 -17.60 -4.58 11.87
C VAL A 261 -17.75 -3.37 12.79
N GLY A 262 -17.46 -3.52 14.09
CA GLY A 262 -17.54 -2.44 15.08
C GLY A 262 -16.48 -1.33 14.94
N SER A 263 -15.40 -1.54 14.17
CA SER A 263 -14.31 -0.56 14.00
C SER A 263 -14.42 0.30 12.72
N SER A 264 -15.38 0.03 11.83
CA SER A 264 -15.67 0.87 10.64
C SER A 264 -16.94 1.71 10.77
N ALA A 265 -17.61 1.65 11.92
CA ALA A 265 -18.82 2.40 12.23
C ALA A 265 -18.65 3.27 13.47
N LYS A 266 -17.62 4.13 13.50
CA LYS A 266 -17.55 5.33 14.34
C LYS A 266 -16.78 6.42 13.61
#